data_AF-A0A2D0NEA6-F1
#
_entry.id   AF-A0A2D0NEA6-F1
#
_cell.length_a   1.000
_cell.length_b   1.000
_cell.length_c   1.000
_cell.angle_alpha   90.00
_cell.angle_beta   90.00
_cell.angle_gamma   90.00
#
_symmetry.space_group_name_H-M   'P 1'
#
loop_
_entity.id
_entity.type
_entity.pdbx_description
1 polymer ?
#
loop_
_entity_poly.entity_id
_entity_poly.type
_entity_poly.pdbx_seq_one_letter_code
_entity_poly.pdbx_strand_id
1 'polypeptide(L)'
;MNLSKVTEILKYTIKEKITEKVESTEPKLDKSAFVRSICSRLNISESQFRKIQNYKLGEVSEISAWQMKVIAESLDCAMEDLFTPIEEQQPEAA
;
A
#
# COMPACT_ATOMS: atom_id res chain seq x y z
N MET A 1 -11.07 -16.36 29.82
CA MET A 1 -10.15 -16.03 28.70
C MET A 1 -10.56 -14.67 28.18
N ASN A 2 -9.79 -13.62 28.50
CA ASN A 2 -10.02 -12.28 27.95
C ASN A 2 -9.52 -12.25 26.51
N LEU A 3 -10.44 -12.40 25.55
CA LEU A 3 -10.16 -12.17 24.14
C LEU A 3 -10.31 -10.67 23.89
N SER A 4 -9.32 -9.88 24.33
CA SER A 4 -9.16 -8.52 23.80
C SER A 4 -8.80 -8.68 22.32
N LYS A 5 -9.81 -8.63 21.44
CA LYS A 5 -9.62 -8.61 19.99
C LYS A 5 -8.88 -7.32 19.65
N VAL A 6 -7.55 -7.42 19.53
CA VAL A 6 -6.75 -6.42 18.83
C VAL A 6 -7.34 -6.38 17.42
N THR A 7 -8.03 -5.30 17.10
CA THR A 7 -8.50 -5.07 15.74
C THR A 7 -7.31 -4.45 15.03
N GLU A 8 -6.45 -5.29 14.45
CA GLU A 8 -5.27 -4.81 13.73
C GLU A 8 -5.72 -3.93 12.58
N ILE A 9 -5.50 -2.62 12.67
CA ILE A 9 -5.74 -1.72 11.55
C ILE A 9 -4.59 -1.92 10.57
N LEU A 10 -4.85 -2.53 9.43
CA LEU A 10 -3.86 -2.65 8.38
C LEU A 10 -3.70 -1.31 7.64
N LYS A 11 -2.46 -0.88 7.41
CA LYS A 11 -2.13 0.27 6.56
C LYS A 11 -1.45 -0.19 5.30
N TYR A 12 -1.74 0.47 4.17
CA TYR A 12 -1.00 0.25 2.95
C TYR A 12 0.45 0.75 3.05
N THR A 13 1.41 -0.05 2.59
CA THR A 13 2.86 0.28 2.49
C THR A 13 3.34 0.46 1.04
N ILE A 14 2.40 0.75 0.15
CA ILE A 14 2.63 0.86 -1.31
C ILE A 14 3.70 1.91 -1.62
N LYS A 15 3.74 3.02 -0.88
CA LYS A 15 4.71 4.11 -1.11
C LYS A 15 6.14 3.68 -0.81
N GLU A 16 6.32 2.97 0.30
CA GLU A 16 7.60 2.40 0.73
C GLU A 16 8.06 1.37 -0.29
N LYS A 17 7.20 0.42 -0.65
CA LYS A 17 7.49 -0.62 -1.66
C LYS A 17 7.87 -0.06 -3.03
N ILE A 18 7.20 1.00 -3.50
CA ILE A 18 7.59 1.70 -4.74
C ILE A 18 9.00 2.25 -4.63
N THR A 19 9.34 2.87 -3.49
CA THR A 19 10.66 3.48 -3.27
C THR A 19 11.74 2.39 -3.23
N GLU A 20 11.50 1.30 -2.50
CA GLU A 20 12.37 0.11 -2.49
C GLU A 20 12.58 -0.44 -3.90
N LYS A 21 11.51 -0.63 -4.69
CA LYS A 21 11.58 -1.20 -6.05
C LYS A 21 12.40 -0.33 -7.00
N VAL A 22 12.19 0.99 -6.99
CA VAL A 22 12.90 1.89 -7.92
C VAL A 22 14.36 2.08 -7.55
N GLU A 23 14.71 1.98 -6.26
CA GLU A 23 16.09 2.09 -5.78
C GLU A 23 16.89 0.79 -5.93
N SER A 24 16.23 -0.37 -5.83
CA SER A 24 16.86 -1.70 -5.90
C SER A 24 17.01 -2.27 -7.33
N THR A 25 16.32 -1.70 -8.31
CA THR A 25 16.41 -2.16 -9.71
C THR A 25 17.59 -1.47 -10.41
N GLU A 26 18.47 -2.23 -11.07
CA GLU A 26 19.53 -1.70 -11.94
C GLU A 26 19.23 -1.96 -13.43
N PRO A 27 19.22 -0.92 -14.29
CA PRO A 27 19.41 0.51 -13.96
C PRO A 27 18.26 1.09 -13.14
N LYS A 28 18.54 2.12 -12.33
CA LYS A 28 17.54 2.79 -11.48
C LYS A 28 16.32 3.19 -12.31
N LEU A 29 15.15 2.75 -11.86
CA LEU A 29 13.88 3.10 -12.50
C LEU A 29 13.54 4.57 -12.17
N ASP A 30 13.07 5.31 -13.17
CA ASP A 30 12.47 6.61 -12.91
C ASP A 30 11.15 6.42 -12.14
N LYS A 31 11.09 6.98 -10.93
CA LYS A 31 9.93 6.83 -10.04
C LYS A 31 8.66 7.36 -10.68
N SER A 32 8.73 8.44 -11.44
CA SER A 32 7.56 9.04 -12.07
C SER A 32 7.03 8.14 -13.20
N ALA A 33 7.90 7.62 -14.05
CA ALA A 33 7.56 6.69 -15.11
C ALA A 33 6.98 5.38 -14.55
N PHE A 34 7.56 4.86 -13.47
CA PHE A 34 7.07 3.66 -12.79
C PHE A 34 5.68 3.87 -12.18
N VAL A 35 5.45 4.99 -11.50
CA VAL A 35 4.11 5.33 -10.98
C VAL A 35 3.10 5.49 -12.12
N ARG A 36 3.48 6.13 -13.23
CA ARG A 36 2.60 6.27 -14.40
C ARG A 36 2.24 4.94 -15.04
N SER A 37 3.16 3.98 -15.09
CA SER A 37 2.87 2.66 -15.64
C SER A 37 1.83 1.92 -14.78
N ILE A 38 1.93 1.99 -13.45
CA ILE A 38 0.91 1.44 -12.54
C ILE A 38 -0.43 2.14 -12.74
N CYS A 39 -0.45 3.48 -12.78
CA CYS A 39 -1.67 4.26 -12.99
C CYS A 39 -2.36 3.88 -14.31
N SER A 40 -1.57 3.67 -15.38
CA SER A 40 -2.07 3.24 -16.68
C SER A 40 -2.67 1.83 -16.62
N ARG A 41 -2.02 0.87 -15.94
CA ARG A 41 -2.55 -0.50 -15.75
C ARG A 41 -3.86 -0.51 -14.96
N LEU A 42 -3.98 0.37 -13.98
CA LEU A 42 -5.16 0.51 -13.12
C LEU A 42 -6.28 1.36 -13.75
N ASN A 43 -6.00 2.04 -14.86
CA ASN A 43 -6.90 3.03 -15.47
C ASN A 43 -7.36 4.12 -14.48
N ILE A 44 -6.43 4.66 -13.69
CA ILE A 44 -6.70 5.74 -12.71
C ILE A 44 -5.73 6.91 -12.91
N SER A 45 -6.10 8.07 -12.38
CA SER A 45 -5.21 9.24 -12.35
C SER A 45 -4.10 9.11 -11.30
N GLU A 46 -2.97 9.80 -11.50
CA GLU A 46 -1.91 9.89 -10.47
C GLU A 46 -2.43 10.46 -9.14
N SER A 47 -3.44 11.35 -9.18
CA SER A 47 -4.08 11.91 -7.98
C SER A 47 -4.80 10.82 -7.18
N GLN A 48 -5.56 9.95 -7.86
CA GLN A 48 -6.21 8.80 -7.24
C GLN A 48 -5.19 7.79 -6.72
N PHE A 49 -4.08 7.58 -7.42
CA PHE A 49 -3.03 6.67 -6.97
C PHE A 49 -2.29 7.19 -5.72
N ARG A 50 -1.96 8.50 -5.65
CA ARG A 50 -1.38 9.11 -4.44
C ARG A 50 -2.30 8.99 -3.23
N LYS A 51 -3.61 9.04 -3.48
CA LYS A 51 -4.63 8.78 -2.48
C LYS A 51 -4.48 7.36 -1.92
N ILE A 52 -4.55 6.35 -2.79
CA ILE A 52 -4.37 4.92 -2.44
C ILE A 52 -3.09 4.68 -1.61
N GLN A 53 -1.96 5.29 -2.01
CA GLN A 53 -0.69 5.16 -1.31
C GLN A 53 -0.69 5.61 0.16
N ASN A 54 -1.63 6.45 0.58
CA ASN A 54 -1.64 7.08 1.90
C ASN A 54 -2.80 6.60 2.80
N TYR A 55 -3.67 5.69 2.33
CA TYR A 55 -4.88 5.29 3.06
C TYR A 55 -4.68 4.09 4.00
N LYS A 56 -5.61 3.95 4.96
CA LYS A 56 -5.78 2.77 5.82
C LYS A 56 -6.80 1.81 5.20
N LEU A 57 -6.72 0.52 5.54
CA LEU A 57 -7.74 -0.46 5.18
C LEU A 57 -9.09 -0.09 5.81
N GLY A 58 -10.21 -0.23 5.08
CA GLY A 58 -11.55 0.12 5.56
C GLY A 58 -11.97 1.58 5.36
N GLU A 59 -11.13 2.42 4.75
CA GLU A 59 -11.53 3.78 4.33
C GLU A 59 -12.26 3.79 2.98
N VAL A 60 -13.00 4.87 2.67
CA VAL A 60 -13.79 5.04 1.43
C VAL A 60 -12.96 4.86 0.15
N SER A 61 -11.65 4.99 0.25
CA SER A 61 -10.69 4.84 -0.85
C SER A 61 -9.97 3.48 -0.85
N GLU A 62 -10.54 2.49 -0.19
CA GLU A 62 -10.07 1.11 -0.23
C GLU A 62 -9.98 0.61 -1.68
N ILE A 63 -8.87 -0.02 -2.01
CA ILE A 63 -8.65 -0.58 -3.33
C ILE A 63 -9.29 -1.95 -3.43
N SER A 64 -9.87 -2.23 -4.60
CA SER A 64 -10.38 -3.57 -4.90
C SER A 64 -9.24 -4.60 -4.95
N ALA A 65 -9.58 -5.87 -4.73
CA ALA A 65 -8.63 -6.98 -4.83
C ALA A 65 -7.90 -7.03 -6.18
N TRP A 66 -8.56 -6.65 -7.27
CA TRP A 66 -7.92 -6.56 -8.59
C TRP A 66 -6.86 -5.45 -8.65
N GLN A 67 -7.17 -4.26 -8.14
CA GLN A 67 -6.19 -3.15 -8.10
C GLN A 67 -4.99 -3.53 -7.24
N MET A 68 -5.24 -4.20 -6.11
CA MET A 68 -4.20 -4.68 -5.22
C MET A 68 -3.29 -5.71 -5.90
N LYS A 69 -3.86 -6.66 -6.63
CA LYS A 69 -3.11 -7.63 -7.42
C LYS A 69 -2.22 -6.94 -8.45
N VAL A 70 -2.75 -5.98 -9.20
CA VAL A 70 -1.97 -5.23 -10.21
C VAL A 70 -0.81 -4.46 -9.58
N ILE A 71 -1.02 -3.87 -8.39
CA ILE A 71 0.03 -3.17 -7.65
C ILE A 71 1.10 -4.14 -7.17
N ALA A 72 0.71 -5.27 -6.56
CA ALA A 72 1.62 -6.31 -6.08
C ALA A 72 2.48 -6.89 -7.22
N GLU A 73 1.86 -7.22 -8.36
CA GLU A 73 2.56 -7.67 -9.58
C GLU A 73 3.55 -6.62 -10.11
N SER A 74 3.19 -5.33 -10.05
CA SER A 74 4.09 -4.26 -10.50
C SER A 74 5.30 -4.10 -9.57
N LEU A 75 5.12 -4.39 -8.28
CA LEU A 75 6.12 -4.30 -7.24
C LEU A 75 6.93 -5.59 -7.05
N ASP A 76 6.53 -6.67 -7.71
CA ASP A 76 7.15 -7.99 -7.59
C ASP A 76 7.13 -8.50 -6.14
N CYS A 77 5.97 -8.35 -5.48
CA CYS A 77 5.73 -8.80 -4.12
C CYS A 77 4.38 -9.52 -4.00
N ALA A 78 4.14 -10.18 -2.87
CA ALA A 78 2.83 -10.75 -2.58
C ALA A 78 1.82 -9.63 -2.22
N MET A 79 0.51 -9.92 -2.30
CA MET A 79 -0.51 -8.92 -1.95
C MET A 79 -0.49 -8.59 -0.46
N GLU A 80 -0.18 -9.60 0.35
CA GLU A 80 -0.05 -9.55 1.80
C GLU A 80 1.08 -8.59 2.23
N ASP A 81 2.12 -8.46 1.41
CA ASP A 81 3.27 -7.57 1.66
C ASP A 81 2.95 -6.08 1.48
N LEU A 82 1.80 -5.76 0.90
CA LEU A 82 1.33 -4.38 0.73
C LEU A 82 0.67 -3.82 2.00
N PHE A 83 0.57 -4.65 3.05
CA PHE A 83 -0.02 -4.27 4.31
C PHE A 83 1.00 -4.33 5.43
N THR A 84 0.83 -3.43 6.40
CA THR A 84 1.50 -3.56 7.69
C THR A 84 0.48 -3.37 8.79
N PRO A 85 0.46 -4.26 9.81
CA PRO A 85 -0.36 -4.05 10.99
C PRO A 85 0.09 -2.77 11.69
N ILE A 86 -0.86 -1.84 11.90
CA ILE A 86 -0.68 -0.77 12.85
C ILE A 86 -1.03 -1.37 14.22
N GLU A 87 -0.04 -1.48 15.09
CA GLU A 87 -0.33 -1.57 16.52
C GLU A 87 -0.97 -0.24 16.93
N GLU A 88 -2.27 -0.24 17.24
CA GLU A 88 -2.85 0.88 17.97
C GLU A 88 -2.21 0.90 19.35
N GLN A 89 -1.33 1.88 19.59
CA GLN A 89 -0.99 2.25 20.95
C GLN A 89 -2.29 2.72 21.61
N GLN A 90 -2.85 1.87 22.49
CA GLN A 90 -3.93 2.30 23.36
C GLN A 90 -3.44 3.54 24.12
N PRO A 91 -4.27 4.60 24.25
CA PRO A 91 -3.89 5.73 25.08
C PRO A 91 -3.60 5.18 26.48
N GLU A 92 -2.37 5.42 26.95
CA GLU A 92 -1.96 5.11 28.31
C GLU A 92 -2.93 5.85 29.24
N ALA A 93 -3.86 5.09 29.83
CA ALA A 93 -4.81 5.62 30.79
C ALA A 93 -4.11 5.64 32.15
N ALA A 94 -3.47 6.78 32.50
CA ALA A 94 -3.41 7.37 33.85
C ALA A 94 -2.41 8.53 33.90
#